data_AF-A0A9J6BHZ3-F1
#
_entry.id   AF-A0A9J6BHZ3-F1
#
_cell.length_a   1.000
_cell.length_b   1.000
_cell.length_c   1.000
_cell.angle_alpha   90.00
_cell.angle_beta   90.00
_cell.angle_gamma   90.00
#
_symmetry.space_group_name_H-M   'P 1'
#
loop_
_entity.id
_entity.type
_entity.pdbx_description
1 polymer ?
#
loop_
_entity_poly.entity_id
_entity_poly.type
_entity_poly.pdbx_seq_one_letter_code
_entity_poly.pdbx_strand_id
1 'polypeptide(L)'
;MKLFQFLILFSTINLIFTCQEFKNYQHPYKCCEYPTIKVEGTVASECVQICKPKGGCCLAECSANKFKYYENGEFNAENLHDAFMVTVGHHEYSKWSQIVNETVSKCSQMIPHEKKENEMCKNVPMFVHYITACVMTYNFIECPTMANSDECQKILEFVRNSEEKCSFKIGSEKFVLHNFCNTEHLGKSNKLNINLYSYDVKSYKVDEKRMENAESQQIFFIETHLQRKRSIKNVKVACSIESAAKINPDMDIYFFLATNESGVILEQTNFLQALLSYPNIKIRSINLEEFTEGTKVEKFIKEKHIEKSQHHFEHLSDVLRMVTLNKYGGIYLDTDVISIMPMRLVQNKNFLCIESFNVFANGLAKFDKIEGKKYSDAILEEIPKIYDPNKWAAIGPLLVTKIIRSFCEGTNFNITQDEQCENVTLWAQKRCFPIFYSGYWKYYLEKDMKEVLEKILLDGIIFAHLWNHLTIGQNYHLTKKSKAAYIELAKVYCPKVYETMDILDELVF
;
A
#
# COMPACT_ATOMS: atom_id res chain seq x y z
N MET A 1 10.23 -0.67 1.97
CA MET A 1 11.43 -1.38 1.46
C MET A 1 12.67 -1.25 2.34
N LYS A 2 13.27 -0.07 2.58
CA LYS A 2 14.55 0.09 3.34
C LYS A 2 14.64 -0.68 4.68
N LEU A 3 13.51 -0.91 5.36
CA LEU A 3 13.45 -1.72 6.59
C LEU A 3 13.63 -3.25 6.40
N PHE A 4 13.77 -3.76 5.17
CA PHE A 4 13.89 -5.20 4.92
C PHE A 4 15.35 -5.68 4.79
N GLN A 5 16.20 -4.87 4.16
CA GLN A 5 17.66 -4.92 4.34
C GLN A 5 18.03 -4.82 5.84
N PHE A 6 17.16 -4.18 6.62
CA PHE A 6 17.31 -3.86 8.04
C PHE A 6 16.87 -4.97 9.02
N LEU A 7 16.64 -6.23 8.60
CA LEU A 7 16.47 -7.34 9.56
C LEU A 7 17.27 -8.63 9.26
N ILE A 8 17.35 -9.10 8.01
CA ILE A 8 18.18 -10.29 7.69
C ILE A 8 19.67 -9.96 7.84
N LEU A 9 20.12 -8.85 7.24
CA LEU A 9 21.48 -8.36 7.42
C LEU A 9 21.71 -7.80 8.84
N PHE A 10 20.65 -7.34 9.51
CA PHE A 10 20.75 -6.56 10.75
C PHE A 10 20.93 -7.42 12.01
N SER A 11 20.54 -8.71 12.00
CA SER A 11 20.99 -9.64 13.04
C SER A 11 22.50 -9.86 12.94
N THR A 12 22.98 -10.24 11.75
CA THR A 12 24.39 -10.60 11.49
C THR A 12 25.35 -9.41 11.61
N ILE A 13 24.97 -8.25 11.07
CA ILE A 13 25.83 -7.07 11.05
C ILE A 13 25.82 -6.32 12.39
N ASN A 14 24.75 -6.33 13.19
CA ASN A 14 24.86 -5.77 14.57
C ASN A 14 25.74 -6.60 15.49
N LEU A 15 25.94 -7.90 15.20
CA LEU A 15 26.95 -8.75 15.86
C LEU A 15 28.36 -8.15 15.58
N ILE A 16 28.64 -7.84 14.31
CA ILE A 16 29.89 -7.19 13.85
C ILE A 16 30.04 -5.74 14.41
N PHE A 17 28.94 -4.97 14.47
CA PHE A 17 28.95 -3.54 14.79
C PHE A 17 29.00 -3.22 16.30
N THR A 18 29.27 -4.22 17.14
CA THR A 18 29.60 -4.01 18.57
C THR A 18 30.99 -3.38 18.76
N CYS A 19 31.89 -3.46 17.78
CA CYS A 19 33.17 -2.76 17.79
C CYS A 19 32.98 -1.24 17.72
N GLN A 20 33.53 -0.50 18.69
CA GLN A 20 33.31 0.95 18.84
C GLN A 20 33.75 1.79 17.62
N GLU A 21 34.75 1.31 16.87
CA GLU A 21 35.28 1.97 15.67
C GLU A 21 34.23 2.12 14.56
N PHE A 22 33.19 1.28 14.53
CA PHE A 22 32.23 1.25 13.43
C PHE A 22 31.10 2.29 13.49
N LYS A 23 30.99 3.06 14.58
CA LYS A 23 29.91 4.06 14.75
C LYS A 23 29.95 5.21 13.74
N ASN A 24 31.04 5.37 13.00
CA ASN A 24 31.28 6.50 12.09
C ASN A 24 31.12 6.14 10.60
N TYR A 25 30.83 4.88 10.25
CA TYR A 25 30.72 4.41 8.87
C TYR A 25 29.27 4.09 8.48
N GLN A 26 28.96 4.21 7.20
CA GLN A 26 27.65 3.86 6.64
C GLN A 26 27.40 2.35 6.64
N HIS A 27 26.13 1.97 6.72
CA HIS A 27 25.72 0.57 6.87
C HIS A 27 26.06 -0.26 5.63
N PRO A 28 26.72 -1.44 5.76
CA PRO A 28 27.26 -2.21 4.63
C PRO A 28 26.28 -2.63 3.51
N TYR A 29 24.95 -2.62 3.73
CA TYR A 29 24.00 -2.88 2.64
C TYR A 29 24.06 -1.81 1.53
N LYS A 30 24.65 -0.63 1.79
CA LYS A 30 24.93 0.38 0.75
C LYS A 30 26.15 0.05 -0.11
N CYS A 31 26.98 -0.88 0.35
CA CYS A 31 28.21 -1.30 -0.33
C CYS A 31 28.01 -2.52 -1.21
N CYS A 32 26.96 -3.30 -1.00
CA CYS A 32 26.70 -4.51 -1.76
C CYS A 32 25.22 -4.59 -2.13
N GLU A 33 24.91 -4.50 -3.43
CA GLU A 33 23.57 -4.79 -3.94
C GLU A 33 23.36 -6.31 -4.02
N TYR A 34 23.14 -6.91 -2.86
CA TYR A 34 22.54 -8.24 -2.74
C TYR A 34 21.18 -8.23 -3.46
N PRO A 35 20.78 -9.28 -4.22
CA PRO A 35 19.56 -9.23 -5.00
C PRO A 35 18.37 -8.96 -4.09
N THR A 36 17.70 -7.85 -4.34
CA THR A 36 16.53 -7.49 -3.55
C THR A 36 15.37 -8.37 -3.99
N ILE A 37 15.08 -9.43 -3.24
CA ILE A 37 13.76 -10.05 -3.28
C ILE A 37 12.72 -8.92 -3.17
N LYS A 38 11.63 -9.00 -3.93
CA LYS A 38 10.42 -8.25 -3.63
C LYS A 38 9.80 -8.83 -2.34
N VAL A 39 10.24 -8.38 -1.17
CA VAL A 39 9.79 -8.95 0.12
C VAL A 39 8.45 -8.38 0.58
N GLU A 40 7.39 -8.79 -0.11
CA GLU A 40 6.05 -8.91 0.45
C GLU A 40 5.57 -10.34 0.11
N GLY A 41 5.08 -11.08 1.12
CA GLY A 41 4.61 -12.47 0.95
C GLY A 41 5.65 -13.59 1.04
N THR A 42 6.93 -13.32 1.39
CA THR A 42 7.93 -14.39 1.60
C THR A 42 8.09 -14.77 3.09
N VAL A 43 8.54 -16.00 3.35
CA VAL A 43 8.82 -16.56 4.69
C VAL A 43 9.62 -15.61 5.59
N ALA A 44 10.64 -14.96 5.04
CA ALA A 44 11.46 -14.02 5.81
C ALA A 44 10.65 -12.82 6.32
N SER A 45 9.65 -12.34 5.56
CA SER A 45 8.78 -11.24 5.98
C SER A 45 7.93 -11.60 7.19
N GLU A 46 7.43 -12.82 7.24
CA GLU A 46 6.63 -13.35 8.33
C GLU A 46 7.50 -13.49 9.59
N CYS A 47 8.70 -14.06 9.47
CA CYS A 47 9.65 -14.16 10.59
C CYS A 47 10.07 -12.79 11.14
N VAL A 48 10.30 -11.81 10.26
CA VAL A 48 10.57 -10.42 10.65
C VAL A 48 9.41 -9.79 11.42
N GLN A 49 8.16 -10.12 11.09
CA GLN A 49 6.98 -9.63 11.82
C GLN A 49 6.81 -10.34 13.17
N ILE A 50 6.96 -11.67 13.20
CA ILE A 50 6.82 -12.52 14.40
C ILE A 50 7.90 -12.21 15.45
N CYS A 51 9.13 -11.97 15.02
CA CYS A 51 10.30 -11.89 15.90
C CYS A 51 10.76 -10.47 16.25
N LYS A 52 10.03 -9.44 15.80
CA LYS A 52 10.40 -8.02 15.99
C LYS A 52 10.70 -7.58 17.44
N PRO A 53 10.08 -8.14 18.51
CA PRO A 53 10.46 -7.87 19.90
C PRO A 53 11.38 -8.93 20.53
N LYS A 54 11.75 -10.01 19.81
CA LYS A 54 12.47 -11.19 20.33
C LYS A 54 13.92 -11.32 19.84
N GLY A 55 14.36 -10.48 18.89
CA GLY A 55 15.75 -10.41 18.45
C GLY A 55 16.23 -11.60 17.59
N GLY A 56 17.56 -11.72 17.48
CA GLY A 56 18.23 -12.59 16.50
C GLY A 56 17.92 -14.09 16.62
N CYS A 57 17.86 -14.64 17.85
CA CYS A 57 17.51 -16.06 18.08
C CYS A 57 16.19 -16.43 17.39
N CYS A 58 15.14 -15.63 17.61
CA CYS A 58 13.81 -15.90 17.06
C CYS A 58 13.80 -15.82 15.53
N LEU A 59 14.54 -14.87 14.93
CA LEU A 59 14.64 -14.75 13.48
C LEU A 59 15.21 -16.03 12.86
N ALA A 60 16.35 -16.49 13.38
CA ALA A 60 17.03 -17.71 12.91
C ALA A 60 16.19 -18.98 13.18
N GLU A 61 15.51 -19.05 14.32
CA GLU A 61 14.55 -20.12 14.66
C GLU A 61 13.37 -20.16 13.70
N CYS A 62 12.76 -19.01 13.41
CA CYS A 62 11.61 -18.94 12.52
C CYS A 62 11.99 -19.28 11.07
N SER A 63 13.13 -18.79 10.56
CA SER A 63 13.59 -19.15 9.22
C SER A 63 14.00 -20.62 9.14
N ALA A 64 14.66 -21.17 10.16
CA ALA A 64 14.99 -22.59 10.24
C ALA A 64 13.75 -23.48 10.17
N ASN A 65 12.71 -23.16 10.94
CA ASN A 65 11.46 -23.92 10.99
C ASN A 65 10.63 -23.76 9.70
N LYS A 66 10.55 -22.56 9.11
CA LYS A 66 9.74 -22.32 7.89
C LYS A 66 10.40 -22.80 6.60
N PHE A 67 11.73 -22.74 6.48
CA PHE A 67 12.46 -23.33 5.36
C PHE A 67 12.92 -24.78 5.62
N LYS A 68 12.67 -25.34 6.81
CA LYS A 68 13.04 -26.70 7.23
C LYS A 68 14.54 -27.04 7.07
N TYR A 69 15.43 -26.05 7.13
CA TYR A 69 16.88 -26.30 7.13
C TYR A 69 17.42 -26.76 8.49
N TYR A 70 16.61 -26.68 9.55
CA TYR A 70 16.86 -27.40 10.79
C TYR A 70 15.52 -27.86 11.37
N GLU A 71 15.33 -29.18 11.50
CA GLU A 71 14.11 -29.82 11.99
C GLU A 71 14.48 -31.13 12.72
N ASN A 72 13.76 -31.49 13.78
CA ASN A 72 13.95 -32.74 14.56
C ASN A 72 15.38 -33.03 15.08
N GLY A 73 16.25 -32.02 15.17
CA GLY A 73 17.65 -32.18 15.62
C GLY A 73 18.68 -32.29 14.48
N GLU A 74 18.22 -32.37 13.23
CA GLU A 74 19.03 -32.52 12.02
C GLU A 74 19.10 -31.21 11.22
N PHE A 75 20.21 -31.00 10.52
CA PHE A 75 20.44 -29.83 9.68
C PHE A 75 20.51 -30.26 8.22
N ASN A 76 19.79 -29.54 7.35
CA ASN A 76 19.75 -29.81 5.93
C ASN A 76 20.35 -28.62 5.15
N ALA A 77 21.49 -28.87 4.49
CA ALA A 77 22.21 -27.88 3.70
C ALA A 77 21.52 -27.51 2.37
N GLU A 78 20.76 -28.44 1.78
CA GLU A 78 19.97 -28.24 0.56
C GLU A 78 18.79 -27.30 0.85
N ASN A 79 18.07 -27.54 1.95
CA ASN A 79 17.01 -26.62 2.43
C ASN A 79 17.56 -25.23 2.83
N LEU A 80 18.82 -25.14 3.30
CA LEU A 80 19.46 -23.84 3.57
C LEU A 80 19.85 -23.13 2.27
N HIS A 81 20.37 -23.89 1.31
CA HIS A 81 20.69 -23.43 -0.04
C HIS A 81 19.44 -22.88 -0.73
N ASP A 82 18.33 -23.62 -0.73
CA ASP A 82 17.02 -23.16 -1.23
C ASP A 82 16.55 -21.88 -0.55
N ALA A 83 16.72 -21.73 0.77
CA ALA A 83 16.36 -20.50 1.48
C ALA A 83 17.15 -19.28 0.96
N PHE A 84 18.44 -19.44 0.64
CA PHE A 84 19.24 -18.39 0.00
C PHE A 84 18.99 -18.26 -1.52
N MET A 85 18.60 -19.34 -2.21
CA MET A 85 18.25 -19.29 -3.64
C MET A 85 16.94 -18.57 -3.90
N VAL A 86 15.91 -18.81 -3.08
CA VAL A 86 14.69 -17.99 -3.00
C VAL A 86 15.03 -16.54 -2.65
N THR A 87 16.14 -16.30 -1.95
CA THR A 87 16.62 -14.95 -1.63
C THR A 87 17.32 -14.24 -2.79
N VAL A 88 17.92 -14.96 -3.77
CA VAL A 88 18.49 -14.35 -4.99
C VAL A 88 17.54 -14.33 -6.19
N GLY A 89 16.49 -15.15 -6.16
CA GLY A 89 15.42 -15.20 -7.16
C GLY A 89 15.72 -16.10 -8.37
N HIS A 90 14.67 -16.53 -9.07
CA HIS A 90 14.74 -17.47 -10.22
C HIS A 90 15.32 -16.86 -11.52
N HIS A 91 16.31 -15.98 -11.40
CA HIS A 91 17.21 -15.67 -12.51
C HIS A 91 18.34 -16.70 -12.54
N GLU A 92 18.09 -17.79 -13.26
CA GLU A 92 19.14 -18.63 -13.82
C GLU A 92 20.18 -17.72 -14.51
N TYR A 93 21.47 -18.05 -14.36
CA TYR A 93 22.62 -17.25 -14.84
C TYR A 93 22.89 -15.91 -14.12
N SER A 94 22.40 -15.70 -12.90
CA SER A 94 22.94 -14.65 -12.02
C SER A 94 24.24 -15.11 -11.31
N LYS A 95 25.26 -14.24 -11.23
CA LYS A 95 26.51 -14.51 -10.46
C LYS A 95 26.25 -14.87 -8.99
N TRP A 96 25.17 -14.32 -8.44
CA TRP A 96 24.73 -14.56 -7.07
C TRP A 96 24.33 -16.00 -6.78
N SER A 97 23.80 -16.74 -7.77
CA SER A 97 23.54 -18.19 -7.64
C SER A 97 24.83 -18.97 -7.39
N GLN A 98 25.88 -18.74 -8.19
CA GLN A 98 27.17 -19.41 -8.01
C GLN A 98 27.76 -19.13 -6.61
N ILE A 99 27.72 -17.88 -6.17
CA ILE A 99 28.23 -17.47 -4.84
C ILE A 99 27.42 -18.16 -3.71
N VAL A 100 26.10 -18.23 -3.81
CA VAL A 100 25.27 -18.94 -2.83
C VAL A 100 25.58 -20.44 -2.80
N ASN A 101 25.78 -21.08 -3.95
CA ASN A 101 26.18 -22.50 -4.03
C ASN A 101 27.51 -22.75 -3.31
N GLU A 102 28.53 -21.95 -3.62
CA GLU A 102 29.88 -22.10 -3.10
C GLU A 102 29.96 -21.81 -1.59
N THR A 103 29.28 -20.76 -1.12
CA THR A 103 29.31 -20.37 0.30
C THR A 103 28.48 -21.29 1.19
N VAL A 104 27.29 -21.74 0.77
CA VAL A 104 26.50 -22.71 1.54
C VAL A 104 27.23 -24.04 1.63
N SER A 105 27.87 -24.51 0.55
CA SER A 105 28.71 -25.71 0.57
C SER A 105 29.90 -25.56 1.53
N LYS A 106 30.67 -24.46 1.41
CA LYS A 106 31.82 -24.16 2.27
C LYS A 106 31.44 -24.09 3.75
N CYS A 107 30.38 -23.36 4.11
CA CYS A 107 29.95 -23.19 5.50
C CYS A 107 29.31 -24.45 6.08
N SER A 108 28.62 -25.27 5.28
CA SER A 108 28.01 -26.52 5.75
C SER A 108 29.04 -27.63 6.01
N GLN A 109 30.27 -27.50 5.50
CA GLN A 109 31.39 -28.39 5.81
C GLN A 109 32.10 -28.00 7.13
N MET A 110 31.82 -26.82 7.69
CA MET A 110 32.41 -26.32 8.95
C MET A 110 31.60 -26.69 10.20
N ILE A 111 30.72 -27.69 10.13
CA ILE A 111 29.85 -28.08 11.25
C ILE A 111 30.64 -28.91 12.26
N PRO A 112 30.79 -28.46 13.53
CA PRO A 112 31.50 -29.22 14.55
C PRO A 112 30.73 -30.49 14.93
N HIS A 113 31.46 -31.59 15.18
CA HIS A 113 30.86 -32.86 15.58
C HIS A 113 30.11 -32.81 16.93
N GLU A 114 30.49 -31.89 17.84
CA GLU A 114 29.78 -31.67 19.11
C GLU A 114 28.62 -30.65 18.97
N LYS A 115 27.38 -31.15 18.92
CA LYS A 115 26.16 -30.33 19.02
C LYS A 115 25.96 -29.84 20.47
N LYS A 116 26.53 -28.69 20.84
CA LYS A 116 26.28 -28.05 22.14
C LYS A 116 24.94 -27.30 22.16
N GLU A 117 24.22 -27.44 23.27
CA GLU A 117 22.99 -26.70 23.54
C GLU A 117 23.27 -25.21 23.73
N ASN A 118 22.24 -24.38 23.52
CA ASN A 118 22.34 -22.93 23.50
C ASN A 118 21.40 -22.33 24.55
N GLU A 119 21.97 -21.89 25.69
CA GLU A 119 21.20 -21.33 26.81
C GLU A 119 20.37 -20.08 26.42
N MET A 120 20.75 -19.39 25.33
CA MET A 120 20.09 -18.17 24.86
C MET A 120 19.01 -18.39 23.81
N CYS A 121 19.21 -19.34 22.88
CA CYS A 121 18.24 -19.67 21.83
C CYS A 121 17.70 -21.09 22.04
N LYS A 122 16.74 -21.24 22.97
CA LYS A 122 16.29 -22.53 23.53
C LYS A 122 15.89 -23.63 22.53
N ASN A 123 15.48 -23.27 21.32
CA ASN A 123 14.90 -24.20 20.35
C ASN A 123 15.82 -24.48 19.14
N VAL A 124 16.93 -23.75 18.96
CA VAL A 124 17.85 -23.93 17.81
C VAL A 124 19.32 -23.82 18.27
N PRO A 125 20.15 -24.85 18.03
CA PRO A 125 21.55 -24.86 18.43
C PRO A 125 22.38 -23.70 17.89
N MET A 126 23.49 -23.43 18.58
CA MET A 126 24.40 -22.35 18.22
C MET A 126 25.05 -22.57 16.83
N PHE A 127 25.26 -23.82 16.41
CA PHE A 127 25.87 -24.13 15.11
C PHE A 127 24.99 -23.69 13.91
N VAL A 128 23.65 -23.71 14.04
CA VAL A 128 22.74 -23.27 12.95
C VAL A 128 22.83 -21.75 12.75
N HIS A 129 23.02 -21.01 13.84
CA HIS A 129 23.29 -19.57 13.82
C HIS A 129 24.68 -19.27 13.22
N TYR A 130 25.67 -20.13 13.47
CA TYR A 130 27.00 -20.02 12.88
C TYR A 130 26.99 -20.24 11.36
N ILE A 131 26.36 -21.29 10.84
CA ILE A 131 26.30 -21.55 9.38
C ILE A 131 25.61 -20.39 8.66
N THR A 132 24.46 -19.93 9.17
CA THR A 132 23.72 -18.80 8.56
C THR A 132 24.53 -17.50 8.57
N ALA A 133 25.27 -17.21 9.65
CA ALA A 133 26.19 -16.07 9.71
C ALA A 133 27.39 -16.22 8.75
N CYS A 134 27.97 -17.42 8.65
CA CYS A 134 29.07 -17.75 7.73
C CYS A 134 28.69 -17.50 6.27
N VAL A 135 27.52 -18.02 5.84
CA VAL A 135 27.02 -17.83 4.46
C VAL A 135 26.78 -16.36 4.15
N MET A 136 26.14 -15.61 5.05
CA MET A 136 25.94 -14.16 4.87
C MET A 136 27.25 -13.37 4.82
N THR A 137 28.27 -13.80 5.56
CA THR A 137 29.58 -13.13 5.59
C THR A 137 30.34 -13.34 4.28
N TYR A 138 30.47 -14.58 3.80
CA TYR A 138 31.12 -14.82 2.50
C TYR A 138 30.33 -14.24 1.32
N ASN A 139 29.00 -14.27 1.36
CA ASN A 139 28.16 -13.61 0.35
C ASN A 139 28.43 -12.09 0.26
N PHE A 140 28.82 -11.44 1.37
CA PHE A 140 29.23 -10.04 1.34
C PHE A 140 30.66 -9.86 0.82
N ILE A 141 31.59 -10.76 1.19
CA ILE A 141 33.00 -10.73 0.75
C ILE A 141 33.14 -10.92 -0.77
N GLU A 142 32.33 -11.80 -1.36
CA GLU A 142 32.33 -12.15 -2.79
C GLU A 142 31.31 -11.35 -3.63
N CYS A 143 30.75 -10.28 -3.05
CA CYS A 143 29.65 -9.52 -3.66
C CYS A 143 30.00 -8.99 -5.08
N PRO A 144 29.33 -9.43 -6.15
CA PRO A 144 29.64 -9.09 -7.54
C PRO A 144 29.19 -7.68 -7.93
N THR A 145 28.49 -6.99 -7.02
CA THR A 145 27.97 -5.62 -7.12
C THR A 145 28.58 -4.70 -6.05
N MET A 146 29.75 -5.06 -5.51
CA MET A 146 30.44 -4.28 -4.48
C MET A 146 30.80 -2.86 -4.98
N ALA A 147 30.37 -1.84 -4.24
CA ALA A 147 30.61 -0.44 -4.56
C ALA A 147 32.08 -0.05 -4.35
N ASN A 148 32.65 0.60 -5.37
CA ASN A 148 34.06 1.00 -5.38
C ASN A 148 34.30 2.38 -4.72
N SER A 149 33.77 2.59 -3.50
CA SER A 149 34.05 3.79 -2.70
C SER A 149 35.04 3.48 -1.58
N ASP A 150 35.84 4.46 -1.17
CA ASP A 150 36.82 4.30 -0.07
C ASP A 150 36.20 3.78 1.23
N GLU A 151 34.96 4.15 1.51
CA GLU A 151 34.18 3.67 2.66
C GLU A 151 33.84 2.18 2.50
N CYS A 152 33.36 1.76 1.34
CA CYS A 152 33.00 0.37 1.08
C CYS A 152 34.21 -0.56 0.95
N GLN A 153 35.33 -0.08 0.42
CA GLN A 153 36.58 -0.84 0.39
C GLN A 153 37.15 -1.04 1.81
N LYS A 154 37.11 -0.02 2.69
CA LYS A 154 37.47 -0.18 4.11
C LYS A 154 36.56 -1.16 4.84
N ILE A 155 35.26 -1.15 4.56
CA ILE A 155 34.30 -2.11 5.11
C ILE A 155 34.62 -3.53 4.64
N LEU A 156 34.90 -3.73 3.35
CA LEU A 156 35.26 -5.04 2.79
C LEU A 156 36.59 -5.56 3.33
N GLU A 157 37.60 -4.70 3.41
CA GLU A 157 38.92 -5.01 3.98
C GLU A 157 38.79 -5.38 5.48
N PHE A 158 37.98 -4.65 6.25
CA PHE A 158 37.69 -5.00 7.65
C PHE A 158 37.01 -6.38 7.76
N VAL A 159 35.99 -6.66 6.94
CA VAL A 159 35.27 -7.95 7.00
C VAL A 159 36.22 -9.10 6.64
N ARG A 160 37.04 -8.97 5.59
CA ARG A 160 38.08 -9.96 5.25
C ARG A 160 39.10 -10.13 6.39
N ASN A 161 39.64 -9.05 6.92
CA ASN A 161 40.62 -9.10 8.02
C ASN A 161 40.05 -9.58 9.36
N SER A 162 38.71 -9.60 9.52
CA SER A 162 38.04 -10.17 10.70
C SER A 162 38.11 -11.71 10.75
N GLU A 163 38.36 -12.38 9.62
CA GLU A 163 38.58 -13.82 9.53
C GLU A 163 39.89 -14.28 10.19
N GLU A 164 40.88 -13.41 10.37
CA GLU A 164 42.19 -13.80 10.92
C GLU A 164 42.33 -13.60 12.44
N LYS A 165 41.59 -12.65 13.03
CA LYS A 165 41.94 -12.09 14.36
C LYS A 165 41.06 -12.53 15.53
N CYS A 166 39.80 -12.91 15.30
CA CYS A 166 38.84 -13.16 16.38
C CYS A 166 38.55 -14.66 16.55
N SER A 167 39.37 -15.39 17.33
CA SER A 167 39.26 -16.86 17.41
C SER A 167 39.25 -17.44 18.82
N PHE A 168 38.43 -18.46 19.06
CA PHE A 168 38.33 -19.21 20.32
C PHE A 168 38.32 -20.72 20.04
N LYS A 169 38.67 -21.55 21.04
CA LYS A 169 38.71 -23.01 20.89
C LYS A 169 37.49 -23.70 21.47
N ILE A 170 37.04 -24.76 20.79
CA ILE A 170 36.11 -25.75 21.33
C ILE A 170 36.80 -27.12 21.16
N GLY A 171 37.14 -27.76 22.29
CA GLY A 171 38.03 -28.92 22.27
C GLY A 171 39.44 -28.57 21.76
N SER A 172 39.99 -29.41 20.89
CA SER A 172 41.27 -29.19 20.21
C SER A 172 41.20 -28.13 19.09
N GLU A 173 40.02 -27.90 18.52
CA GLU A 173 39.82 -27.11 17.30
C GLU A 173 39.62 -25.61 17.58
N LYS A 174 39.97 -24.78 16.59
CA LYS A 174 40.04 -23.31 16.68
C LYS A 174 39.05 -22.69 15.69
N PHE A 175 37.96 -22.13 16.22
CA PHE A 175 36.90 -21.49 15.43
C PHE A 175 37.05 -19.96 15.47
N VAL A 176 36.48 -19.27 14.49
CA VAL A 176 36.62 -17.82 14.28
C VAL A 176 35.24 -17.14 14.31
N LEU A 177 35.25 -15.85 14.65
CA LEU A 177 34.14 -14.89 14.77
C LEU A 177 33.28 -15.04 16.04
N HIS A 178 33.43 -14.06 16.92
CA HIS A 178 32.53 -13.86 18.05
C HIS A 178 32.50 -12.39 18.47
N ASN A 179 31.30 -11.81 18.54
CA ASN A 179 30.98 -10.74 19.48
C ASN A 179 29.46 -10.60 19.65
N PHE A 180 28.83 -11.70 20.08
CA PHE A 180 27.40 -11.75 20.33
C PHE A 180 27.09 -11.62 21.82
N CYS A 181 25.84 -11.24 22.11
CA CYS A 181 25.18 -11.42 23.39
C CYS A 181 25.95 -10.95 24.63
N ASN A 182 25.99 -9.62 24.83
CA ASN A 182 25.90 -9.11 26.20
C ASN A 182 24.97 -7.88 26.25
N THR A 183 23.77 -8.07 26.79
CA THR A 183 22.66 -7.07 26.73
C THR A 183 22.62 -6.09 27.89
N GLU A 184 23.53 -6.20 28.87
CA GLU A 184 23.49 -5.37 30.10
C GLU A 184 23.78 -3.88 29.85
N HIS A 185 24.49 -3.52 28.78
CA HIS A 185 24.84 -2.13 28.46
C HIS A 185 23.73 -1.28 27.81
N LEU A 186 22.51 -1.81 27.63
CA LEU A 186 21.35 -0.98 27.29
C LEU A 186 20.88 -0.08 28.46
N GLY A 187 21.41 -0.28 29.67
CA GLY A 187 21.29 0.64 30.78
C GLY A 187 22.20 1.88 30.63
N LYS A 188 21.63 3.01 30.20
CA LYS A 188 22.19 4.39 30.16
C LYS A 188 23.10 4.74 28.97
N SER A 189 22.51 5.20 27.86
CA SER A 189 23.00 6.43 27.20
C SER A 189 21.92 7.09 26.33
N ASN A 190 21.94 8.42 26.32
CA ASN A 190 21.13 9.42 25.60
C ASN A 190 19.94 8.98 24.72
N LYS A 191 18.75 9.48 25.09
CA LYS A 191 17.51 9.40 24.31
C LYS A 191 17.66 9.97 22.89
N LEU A 192 17.34 9.16 21.89
CA LEU A 192 16.93 9.62 20.56
C LEU A 192 15.49 9.15 20.34
N ASN A 193 14.53 10.01 20.69
CA ASN A 193 13.10 9.69 20.70
C ASN A 193 12.55 9.59 19.26
N ILE A 194 12.70 8.43 18.61
CA ILE A 194 11.89 8.08 17.43
C ILE A 194 10.52 7.62 17.94
N ASN A 195 9.66 8.59 18.24
CA ASN A 195 8.28 8.34 18.63
C ASN A 195 7.49 7.84 17.40
N LEU A 196 7.23 6.53 17.35
CA LEU A 196 6.30 5.92 16.39
C LEU A 196 4.86 6.28 16.76
N TYR A 197 4.45 7.51 16.42
CA TYR A 197 3.07 7.96 16.54
C TYR A 197 2.17 7.18 15.56
N SER A 198 1.05 6.66 16.04
CA SER A 198 -0.09 6.23 15.22
C SER A 198 -1.12 7.35 15.15
N TYR A 199 -1.90 7.41 14.06
CA TYR A 199 -3.09 8.25 13.99
C TYR A 199 -4.34 7.38 14.21
N ASP A 200 -4.92 7.47 15.41
CA ASP A 200 -6.19 6.81 15.71
C ASP A 200 -7.31 7.55 14.99
N VAL A 201 -7.93 6.87 14.03
CA VAL A 201 -8.99 7.45 13.21
C VAL A 201 -10.27 7.49 14.05
N LYS A 202 -10.82 8.70 14.22
CA LYS A 202 -12.09 8.89 14.93
C LYS A 202 -13.17 8.06 14.24
N SER A 203 -13.86 7.24 15.02
CA SER A 203 -15.09 6.58 14.56
C SER A 203 -16.08 7.63 14.06
N TYR A 204 -16.86 7.27 13.04
CA TYR A 204 -17.84 8.15 12.42
C TYR A 204 -18.88 8.67 13.42
N LYS A 205 -19.27 7.85 14.41
CA LYS A 205 -20.43 8.00 15.32
C LYS A 205 -21.04 9.40 15.44
N VAL A 206 -21.93 9.67 14.48
CA VAL A 206 -23.19 10.41 14.61
C VAL A 206 -23.08 11.70 15.43
N ASP A 207 -22.60 12.74 14.76
CA ASP A 207 -23.13 14.10 14.92
C ASP A 207 -24.01 14.42 13.70
N GLU A 208 -24.99 13.55 13.41
CA GLU A 208 -25.82 13.63 12.19
C GLU A 208 -26.53 14.98 12.07
N LYS A 209 -26.94 15.58 13.20
CA LYS A 209 -27.49 16.94 13.27
C LYS A 209 -26.61 18.00 12.62
N ARG A 210 -25.30 17.79 12.56
CA ARG A 210 -24.35 18.70 11.92
C ARG A 210 -24.20 18.46 10.40
N MET A 211 -24.55 17.26 9.93
CA MET A 211 -24.65 16.92 8.51
C MET A 211 -26.09 17.10 7.96
N GLU A 212 -27.07 17.32 8.83
CA GLU A 212 -28.47 17.60 8.47
C GLU A 212 -28.75 19.04 8.05
N ASN A 213 -27.96 20.02 8.51
CA ASN A 213 -28.04 21.42 8.07
C ASN A 213 -27.43 21.58 6.67
N ALA A 214 -28.15 21.10 5.65
CA ALA A 214 -27.68 20.88 4.29
C ALA A 214 -27.58 22.14 3.40
N GLU A 215 -26.90 23.19 3.87
CA GLU A 215 -26.35 24.23 2.99
C GLU A 215 -24.91 23.91 2.53
N SER A 216 -24.12 23.23 3.37
CA SER A 216 -22.76 22.80 3.01
C SER A 216 -22.78 21.53 2.15
N GLN A 217 -22.41 21.66 0.87
CA GLN A 217 -22.11 20.50 0.02
C GLN A 217 -20.90 19.74 0.56
N GLN A 218 -20.91 18.42 0.41
CA GLN A 218 -19.90 17.49 0.95
C GLN A 218 -19.39 16.58 -0.17
N ILE A 219 -18.10 16.22 -0.12
CA ILE A 219 -17.48 15.22 -1.00
C ILE A 219 -17.05 14.02 -0.16
N PHE A 220 -17.33 12.81 -0.66
CA PHE A 220 -17.06 11.54 0.00
C PHE A 220 -16.15 10.65 -0.84
N PHE A 221 -15.13 10.09 -0.18
CA PHE A 221 -14.27 9.01 -0.67
C PHE A 221 -14.34 7.82 0.29
N ILE A 222 -14.24 6.59 -0.20
CA ILE A 222 -14.32 5.37 0.62
C ILE A 222 -13.14 4.44 0.33
N GLU A 223 -12.62 3.81 1.40
CA GLU A 223 -11.59 2.77 1.37
C GLU A 223 -12.13 1.48 2.01
N THR A 224 -12.27 0.42 1.22
CA THR A 224 -12.94 -0.84 1.58
C THR A 224 -12.02 -1.94 2.11
N HIS A 225 -10.69 -1.75 2.12
CA HIS A 225 -9.76 -2.71 2.72
C HIS A 225 -9.91 -2.80 4.25
N LEU A 226 -10.72 -3.74 4.75
CA LEU A 226 -11.25 -3.81 6.12
C LEU A 226 -10.23 -3.94 7.28
N GLN A 227 -8.92 -4.05 7.03
CA GLN A 227 -7.88 -4.23 8.05
C GLN A 227 -7.90 -3.14 9.15
N ARG A 228 -7.64 -3.49 10.41
CA ARG A 228 -7.61 -2.50 11.52
C ARG A 228 -6.49 -1.48 11.40
N LYS A 229 -5.30 -1.93 10.99
CA LYS A 229 -4.13 -1.08 10.74
C LYS A 229 -4.00 -0.88 9.23
N ARG A 230 -3.91 0.38 8.79
CA ARG A 230 -3.80 0.79 7.39
C ARG A 230 -2.74 1.87 7.23
N SER A 231 -2.38 2.17 6.00
CA SER A 231 -1.37 3.16 5.64
C SER A 231 -1.73 3.79 4.30
N ILE A 232 -1.85 5.11 4.23
CA ILE A 232 -2.05 5.80 2.94
C ILE A 232 -0.71 5.76 2.20
N LYS A 233 -0.57 4.81 1.27
CA LYS A 233 0.64 4.53 0.47
C LYS A 233 0.47 4.83 -1.02
N ASN A 234 -0.75 4.69 -1.56
CA ASN A 234 -1.02 4.99 -2.96
C ASN A 234 -1.12 6.52 -3.14
N VAL A 235 -0.19 7.09 -3.91
CA VAL A 235 -0.14 8.53 -4.21
C VAL A 235 -1.40 9.01 -4.94
N LYS A 236 -2.04 8.19 -5.78
CA LYS A 236 -3.27 8.55 -6.50
C LYS A 236 -4.45 8.73 -5.53
N VAL A 237 -4.56 7.84 -4.53
CA VAL A 237 -5.55 7.97 -3.43
C VAL A 237 -5.37 9.29 -2.69
N ALA A 238 -4.13 9.63 -2.30
CA ALA A 238 -3.86 10.88 -1.62
C ALA A 238 -4.10 12.11 -2.53
N CYS A 239 -3.70 12.03 -3.79
CA CYS A 239 -3.84 13.12 -4.77
C CYS A 239 -5.31 13.44 -5.08
N SER A 240 -6.17 12.42 -5.23
CA SER A 240 -7.62 12.60 -5.41
C SER A 240 -8.25 13.35 -4.23
N ILE A 241 -7.97 12.91 -3.00
CA ILE A 241 -8.51 13.53 -1.78
C ILE A 241 -7.98 14.97 -1.60
N GLU A 242 -6.68 15.21 -1.84
CA GLU A 242 -6.13 16.58 -1.81
C GLU A 242 -6.76 17.47 -2.89
N SER A 243 -6.92 16.97 -4.12
CA SER A 243 -7.49 17.77 -5.22
C SER A 243 -8.90 18.25 -4.89
N ALA A 244 -9.74 17.38 -4.32
CA ALA A 244 -11.06 17.75 -3.84
C ALA A 244 -11.00 18.83 -2.75
N ALA A 245 -10.09 18.70 -1.78
CA ALA A 245 -9.93 19.65 -0.66
C ALA A 245 -9.38 21.01 -1.08
N LYS A 246 -8.42 21.04 -2.00
CA LYS A 246 -7.79 22.26 -2.53
C LYS A 246 -8.69 23.03 -3.48
N ILE A 247 -9.48 22.33 -4.31
CA ILE A 247 -10.40 22.94 -5.28
C ILE A 247 -11.72 23.40 -4.62
N ASN A 248 -12.13 22.73 -3.54
CA ASN A 248 -13.36 23.02 -2.79
C ASN A 248 -13.05 23.35 -1.31
N PRO A 249 -12.34 24.46 -1.01
CA PRO A 249 -11.98 24.84 0.36
C PRO A 249 -13.21 25.18 1.23
N ASP A 250 -14.34 25.48 0.59
CA ASP A 250 -15.66 25.77 1.16
C ASP A 250 -16.52 24.52 1.43
N MET A 251 -16.00 23.31 1.15
CA MET A 251 -16.71 22.04 1.32
C MET A 251 -15.92 21.07 2.18
N ASP A 252 -16.61 20.32 3.05
CA ASP A 252 -16.00 19.26 3.85
C ASP A 252 -15.78 17.99 3.01
N ILE A 253 -14.56 17.45 3.09
CA ILE A 253 -14.10 16.29 2.32
C ILE A 253 -13.95 15.10 3.27
N TYR A 254 -14.90 14.16 3.23
CA TYR A 254 -14.90 12.98 4.06
C TYR A 254 -14.13 11.84 3.38
N PHE A 255 -13.17 11.25 4.11
CA PHE A 255 -12.52 10.00 3.71
C PHE A 255 -12.89 8.91 4.71
N PHE A 256 -13.73 7.98 4.28
CA PHE A 256 -14.27 6.90 5.10
C PHE A 256 -13.46 5.62 4.95
N LEU A 257 -12.93 5.13 6.07
CA LEU A 257 -12.23 3.85 6.17
C LEU A 257 -13.23 2.79 6.67
N ALA A 258 -13.71 1.94 5.77
CA ALA A 258 -14.70 0.92 6.10
C ALA A 258 -14.08 -0.19 6.97
N THR A 259 -14.77 -0.64 8.02
CA THR A 259 -14.25 -1.64 8.97
C THR A 259 -15.36 -2.49 9.58
N ASN A 260 -15.02 -3.70 10.03
CA ASN A 260 -15.88 -4.53 10.88
C ASN A 260 -15.61 -4.30 12.38
N GLU A 261 -14.57 -3.53 12.74
CA GLU A 261 -14.15 -3.26 14.12
C GLU A 261 -14.64 -1.89 14.61
N SER A 262 -14.39 -1.56 15.89
CA SER A 262 -14.79 -0.30 16.52
C SER A 262 -13.95 0.93 16.13
N GLY A 263 -12.98 0.79 15.21
CA GLY A 263 -12.10 1.87 14.77
C GLY A 263 -10.99 1.41 13.82
N VAL A 264 -10.24 2.37 13.27
CA VAL A 264 -9.10 2.13 12.36
C VAL A 264 -7.89 2.92 12.85
N ILE A 265 -6.69 2.37 12.67
CA ILE A 265 -5.42 3.01 13.01
C ILE A 265 -4.66 3.25 11.70
N LEU A 266 -4.26 4.50 11.44
CA LEU A 266 -3.37 4.82 10.32
C LEU A 266 -1.91 4.92 10.79
N GLU A 267 -1.02 4.29 10.02
CA GLU A 267 0.41 4.58 10.04
C GLU A 267 0.66 6.02 9.59
N GLN A 268 1.55 6.75 10.28
CA GLN A 268 1.97 8.09 9.89
C GLN A 268 2.82 8.04 8.62
N THR A 269 2.22 8.33 7.47
CA THR A 269 2.92 8.51 6.19
C THR A 269 2.97 9.99 5.81
N ASN A 270 3.91 10.38 4.94
CA ASN A 270 3.99 11.76 4.44
C ASN A 270 2.67 12.17 3.74
N PHE A 271 2.04 11.25 3.01
CA PHE A 271 0.72 11.45 2.41
C PHE A 271 -0.38 11.72 3.46
N LEU A 272 -0.39 10.99 4.58
CA LEU A 272 -1.32 11.29 5.68
C LEU A 272 -1.09 12.70 6.26
N GLN A 273 0.17 13.11 6.43
CA GLN A 273 0.51 14.45 6.93
C GLN A 273 0.09 15.55 5.93
N ALA A 274 0.30 15.33 4.63
CA ALA A 274 -0.16 16.22 3.57
C ALA A 274 -1.68 16.41 3.62
N LEU A 275 -2.46 15.32 3.76
CA LEU A 275 -3.92 15.37 3.88
C LEU A 275 -4.38 16.04 5.18
N LEU A 276 -3.79 15.69 6.33
CA LEU A 276 -4.15 16.30 7.62
C LEU A 276 -3.81 17.80 7.72
N SER A 277 -3.00 18.33 6.80
CA SER A 277 -2.72 19.77 6.68
C SER A 277 -3.82 20.58 5.96
N TYR A 278 -4.94 19.95 5.58
CA TYR A 278 -6.13 20.62 5.04
C TYR A 278 -7.28 20.58 6.06
N PRO A 279 -7.80 21.73 6.54
CA PRO A 279 -8.79 21.78 7.63
C PRO A 279 -10.17 21.20 7.24
N ASN A 280 -10.47 21.13 5.94
CA ASN A 280 -11.70 20.55 5.40
C ASN A 280 -11.62 19.02 5.20
N ILE A 281 -10.45 18.37 5.32
CA ILE A 281 -10.35 16.90 5.24
C ILE A 281 -10.76 16.23 6.56
N LYS A 282 -11.75 15.33 6.50
CA LYS A 282 -12.30 14.57 7.63
C LYS A 282 -12.12 13.07 7.42
N ILE A 283 -10.95 12.55 7.82
CA ILE A 283 -10.75 11.09 7.88
C ILE A 283 -11.59 10.51 9.03
N ARG A 284 -12.41 9.49 8.76
CA ARG A 284 -13.24 8.77 9.74
C ARG A 284 -13.27 7.27 9.45
N SER A 285 -13.52 6.43 10.44
CA SER A 285 -13.81 5.01 10.22
C SER A 285 -15.30 4.75 10.30
N ILE A 286 -15.86 4.04 9.31
CA ILE A 286 -17.27 3.62 9.28
C ILE A 286 -17.35 2.12 9.59
N ASN A 287 -18.12 1.74 10.61
CA ASN A 287 -18.41 0.33 10.86
C ASN A 287 -19.51 -0.15 9.90
N LEU A 288 -19.36 -1.31 9.27
CA LEU A 288 -20.29 -1.75 8.22
C LEU A 288 -21.75 -1.89 8.69
N GLU A 289 -21.99 -2.43 9.89
CA GLU A 289 -23.36 -2.57 10.41
C GLU A 289 -23.94 -1.21 10.82
N GLU A 290 -23.23 -0.44 11.66
CA GLU A 290 -23.68 0.91 12.09
C GLU A 290 -23.91 1.87 10.91
N PHE A 291 -23.08 1.77 9.86
CA PHE A 291 -23.20 2.66 8.70
C PHE A 291 -24.34 2.27 7.76
N THR A 292 -24.70 0.98 7.68
CA THR A 292 -25.84 0.51 6.85
C THR A 292 -27.17 0.39 7.60
N GLU A 293 -27.19 0.56 8.92
CA GLU A 293 -28.41 0.64 9.74
C GLU A 293 -29.45 1.60 9.15
N GLY A 294 -30.71 1.16 9.10
CA GLY A 294 -31.84 1.91 8.54
C GLY A 294 -31.93 1.93 7.01
N THR A 295 -31.01 1.25 6.29
CA THR A 295 -31.02 1.21 4.82
C THR A 295 -31.56 -0.12 4.26
N LYS A 296 -31.95 -0.11 2.99
CA LYS A 296 -32.43 -1.31 2.27
C LYS A 296 -31.41 -2.47 2.21
N VAL A 297 -30.13 -2.18 2.44
CA VAL A 297 -29.02 -3.16 2.44
C VAL A 297 -28.54 -3.58 3.83
N GLU A 298 -29.10 -3.05 4.92
CA GLU A 298 -28.68 -3.35 6.31
C GLU A 298 -28.57 -4.86 6.54
N LYS A 299 -29.68 -5.59 6.35
CA LYS A 299 -29.74 -7.04 6.50
C LYS A 299 -28.75 -7.76 5.57
N PHE A 300 -28.58 -7.26 4.35
CA PHE A 300 -27.72 -7.87 3.34
C PHE A 300 -26.23 -7.77 3.69
N ILE A 301 -25.80 -6.66 4.29
CA ILE A 301 -24.45 -6.48 4.85
C ILE A 301 -24.28 -7.31 6.12
N LYS A 302 -25.27 -7.31 7.02
CA LYS A 302 -25.27 -8.09 8.27
C LYS A 302 -25.21 -9.61 8.06
N GLU A 303 -25.85 -10.12 7.01
CA GLU A 303 -25.76 -11.52 6.57
C GLU A 303 -24.49 -11.84 5.74
N LYS A 304 -23.55 -10.89 5.66
CA LYS A 304 -22.20 -11.04 5.08
C LYS A 304 -22.21 -11.56 3.65
N HIS A 305 -23.21 -11.21 2.83
CA HIS A 305 -23.31 -11.67 1.44
C HIS A 305 -22.16 -11.14 0.55
N ILE A 306 -21.60 -9.98 0.88
CA ILE A 306 -20.42 -9.43 0.21
C ILE A 306 -19.15 -10.27 0.47
N GLU A 307 -18.94 -10.75 1.70
CA GLU A 307 -17.76 -11.55 2.09
C GLU A 307 -17.68 -12.92 1.37
N LYS A 308 -18.76 -13.33 0.68
CA LYS A 308 -18.85 -14.56 -0.12
C LYS A 308 -18.31 -14.39 -1.55
N SER A 309 -17.91 -13.18 -1.94
CA SER A 309 -17.42 -12.87 -3.30
C SER A 309 -15.90 -12.81 -3.39
N GLN A 310 -15.37 -13.19 -4.55
CA GLN A 310 -13.97 -12.94 -4.92
C GLN A 310 -13.70 -11.44 -5.22
N HIS A 311 -14.75 -10.64 -5.45
CA HIS A 311 -14.72 -9.21 -5.74
C HIS A 311 -15.27 -8.38 -4.56
N HIS A 312 -15.01 -8.83 -3.33
CA HIS A 312 -15.64 -8.27 -2.14
C HIS A 312 -15.22 -6.82 -1.84
N PHE A 313 -14.05 -6.36 -2.29
CA PHE A 313 -13.65 -4.96 -2.10
C PHE A 313 -14.42 -4.02 -3.05
N GLU A 314 -14.63 -4.44 -4.29
CA GLU A 314 -15.37 -3.72 -5.33
C GLU A 314 -16.87 -3.73 -5.04
N HIS A 315 -17.45 -4.90 -4.74
CA HIS A 315 -18.86 -5.02 -4.38
C HIS A 315 -19.18 -4.27 -3.07
N LEU A 316 -18.25 -4.22 -2.11
CA LEU A 316 -18.45 -3.40 -0.90
C LEU A 316 -18.43 -1.89 -1.24
N SER A 317 -17.61 -1.48 -2.21
CA SER A 317 -17.60 -0.08 -2.69
C SER A 317 -18.92 0.27 -3.37
N ASP A 318 -19.44 -0.61 -4.24
CA ASP A 318 -20.77 -0.50 -4.88
C ASP A 318 -21.91 -0.28 -3.88
N VAL A 319 -21.93 -1.02 -2.77
CA VAL A 319 -22.92 -0.79 -1.70
C VAL A 319 -22.65 0.54 -0.97
N LEU A 320 -21.43 0.75 -0.47
CA LEU A 320 -21.13 1.85 0.45
C LEU A 320 -21.20 3.24 -0.22
N ARG A 321 -20.87 3.36 -1.51
CA ARG A 321 -21.03 4.61 -2.27
C ARG A 321 -22.50 5.02 -2.36
N MET A 322 -23.40 4.06 -2.59
CA MET A 322 -24.84 4.30 -2.65
C MET A 322 -25.46 4.54 -1.26
N VAL A 323 -25.02 3.84 -0.22
CA VAL A 323 -25.41 4.12 1.18
C VAL A 323 -25.03 5.54 1.60
N THR A 324 -23.82 5.99 1.23
CA THR A 324 -23.32 7.33 1.55
C THR A 324 -24.21 8.42 0.94
N LEU A 325 -24.48 8.32 -0.37
CA LEU A 325 -25.38 9.25 -1.05
C LEU A 325 -26.84 9.15 -0.54
N ASN A 326 -27.27 7.99 -0.05
CA ASN A 326 -28.61 7.81 0.52
C ASN A 326 -28.77 8.50 1.89
N LYS A 327 -27.78 8.39 2.79
CA LYS A 327 -27.84 8.98 4.13
C LYS A 327 -27.57 10.49 4.13
N TYR A 328 -26.64 10.97 3.31
CA TYR A 328 -26.13 12.35 3.39
C TYR A 328 -26.37 13.18 2.13
N GLY A 329 -26.67 12.55 0.99
CA GLY A 329 -26.55 13.20 -0.31
C GLY A 329 -25.10 13.58 -0.60
N GLY A 330 -24.90 14.73 -1.23
CA GLY A 330 -23.57 15.24 -1.58
C GLY A 330 -22.99 14.55 -2.82
N ILE A 331 -21.66 14.51 -2.89
CA ILE A 331 -20.90 14.01 -4.05
C ILE A 331 -20.05 12.82 -3.62
N TYR A 332 -20.16 11.70 -4.32
CA TYR A 332 -19.25 10.57 -4.18
C TYR A 332 -18.21 10.59 -5.30
N LEU A 333 -16.93 10.39 -4.94
CA LEU A 333 -15.80 10.22 -5.85
C LEU A 333 -15.00 8.97 -5.48
N ASP A 334 -14.65 8.13 -6.46
CA ASP A 334 -13.65 7.09 -6.28
C ASP A 334 -12.25 7.69 -6.05
N THR A 335 -11.37 6.93 -5.40
CA THR A 335 -10.07 7.41 -4.91
C THR A 335 -9.01 7.62 -6.01
N ASP A 336 -9.40 7.55 -7.28
CA ASP A 336 -8.58 7.86 -8.45
C ASP A 336 -9.18 8.98 -9.33
N VAL A 337 -10.13 9.75 -8.79
CA VAL A 337 -10.74 10.91 -9.44
C VAL A 337 -10.09 12.22 -8.98
N ILE A 338 -9.37 12.89 -9.89
CA ILE A 338 -8.87 14.25 -9.67
C ILE A 338 -9.99 15.27 -9.89
N SER A 339 -10.21 16.15 -8.91
CA SER A 339 -11.09 17.33 -9.04
C SER A 339 -10.36 18.45 -9.79
N ILE A 340 -10.98 18.97 -10.85
CA ILE A 340 -10.43 20.05 -11.69
C ILE A 340 -11.19 21.36 -11.48
N MET A 341 -12.52 21.32 -11.53
CA MET A 341 -13.38 22.51 -11.39
C MET A 341 -13.99 22.61 -9.99
N PRO A 342 -14.12 23.81 -9.38
CA PRO A 342 -14.83 23.99 -8.11
C PRO A 342 -16.32 23.63 -8.19
N MET A 343 -16.78 22.75 -7.30
CA MET A 343 -18.16 22.26 -7.22
C MET A 343 -19.17 23.35 -6.89
N ARG A 344 -18.77 24.46 -6.26
CA ARG A 344 -19.61 25.65 -6.09
C ARG A 344 -20.02 26.32 -7.41
N LEU A 345 -19.38 25.98 -8.54
CA LEU A 345 -19.79 26.40 -9.89
C LEU A 345 -20.80 25.43 -10.52
N VAL A 346 -20.98 24.23 -9.95
CA VAL A 346 -21.94 23.22 -10.41
C VAL A 346 -23.31 23.47 -9.78
N GLN A 347 -24.20 24.07 -10.58
CA GLN A 347 -25.58 24.36 -10.19
C GLN A 347 -26.48 23.10 -10.16
N ASN A 348 -26.06 22.02 -10.82
CA ASN A 348 -26.80 20.76 -10.87
C ASN A 348 -26.94 20.16 -9.46
N LYS A 349 -28.18 20.00 -8.98
CA LYS A 349 -28.49 19.36 -7.69
C LYS A 349 -28.05 17.90 -7.67
N ASN A 350 -28.37 17.17 -8.75
CA ASN A 350 -28.03 15.77 -8.96
C ASN A 350 -27.31 15.63 -10.30
N PHE A 351 -26.27 14.80 -10.35
CA PHE A 351 -25.61 14.46 -11.60
C PHE A 351 -25.03 13.04 -11.60
N LEU A 352 -24.92 12.49 -12.81
CA LEU A 352 -24.17 11.27 -13.11
C LEU A 352 -23.32 11.51 -14.36
N CYS A 353 -22.10 10.98 -14.39
CA CYS A 353 -21.28 10.99 -15.58
C CYS A 353 -21.50 9.71 -16.40
N ILE A 354 -21.53 9.82 -17.72
CA ILE A 354 -21.47 8.65 -18.61
C ILE A 354 -20.03 8.14 -18.65
N GLU A 355 -19.82 6.86 -18.36
CA GLU A 355 -18.50 6.25 -18.36
C GLU A 355 -18.11 5.76 -19.76
N SER A 356 -19.04 5.03 -20.39
CA SER A 356 -18.93 4.38 -21.70
C SER A 356 -20.29 4.36 -22.40
N PHE A 357 -20.36 3.80 -23.62
CA PHE A 357 -21.57 3.85 -24.46
C PHE A 357 -22.84 3.43 -23.70
N ASN A 358 -23.66 4.43 -23.40
CA ASN A 358 -24.94 4.29 -22.71
C ASN A 358 -24.84 3.64 -21.31
N VAL A 359 -23.72 3.79 -20.58
CA VAL A 359 -23.54 3.33 -19.19
C VAL A 359 -23.11 4.51 -18.31
N PHE A 360 -23.78 4.72 -17.18
CA PHE A 360 -23.41 5.72 -16.17
C PHE A 360 -22.38 5.14 -15.20
N ALA A 361 -21.34 5.92 -14.89
CA ALA A 361 -20.40 5.61 -13.84
C ALA A 361 -21.12 5.58 -12.49
N ASN A 362 -20.71 4.66 -11.62
CA ASN A 362 -21.04 4.73 -10.19
C ASN A 362 -19.86 5.22 -9.32
N GLY A 363 -18.64 5.25 -9.87
CA GLY A 363 -17.46 5.89 -9.26
C GLY A 363 -17.52 7.40 -9.13
N LEU A 364 -18.54 8.03 -9.69
CA LEU A 364 -18.69 9.48 -9.69
C LEU A 364 -20.17 9.86 -9.82
N ALA A 365 -20.76 10.37 -8.75
CA ALA A 365 -22.17 10.75 -8.70
C ALA A 365 -22.43 11.86 -7.67
N LYS A 366 -23.46 12.68 -7.92
CA LYS A 366 -24.04 13.61 -6.94
C LYS A 366 -25.53 13.35 -6.81
N PHE A 367 -26.00 13.16 -5.58
CA PHE A 367 -27.42 13.16 -5.26
C PHE A 367 -27.69 14.12 -4.10
N ASP A 368 -28.75 14.92 -4.18
CA ASP A 368 -29.24 15.70 -3.05
C ASP A 368 -30.08 14.82 -2.11
N LYS A 369 -30.22 15.24 -0.84
CA LYS A 369 -30.89 14.45 0.22
C LYS A 369 -32.43 14.40 0.08
N ILE A 370 -33.02 15.13 -0.86
CA ILE A 370 -34.47 15.32 -1.00
C ILE A 370 -34.99 14.61 -2.26
N GLU A 371 -34.63 15.13 -3.43
CA GLU A 371 -35.07 14.67 -4.75
C GLU A 371 -34.09 13.63 -5.34
N GLY A 372 -32.82 13.70 -4.94
CA GLY A 372 -31.78 12.75 -5.34
C GLY A 372 -31.87 11.39 -4.62
N LYS A 373 -32.31 11.40 -3.36
CA LYS A 373 -32.37 10.21 -2.50
C LYS A 373 -33.17 9.05 -3.13
N LYS A 374 -34.23 9.36 -3.89
CA LYS A 374 -35.07 8.37 -4.60
C LYS A 374 -34.26 7.42 -5.49
N TYR A 375 -33.19 7.91 -6.13
CA TYR A 375 -32.32 7.12 -7.00
C TYR A 375 -31.49 6.13 -6.20
N SER A 376 -30.85 6.58 -5.12
CA SER A 376 -30.05 5.71 -4.24
C SER A 376 -30.92 4.72 -3.46
N ASP A 377 -32.13 5.10 -3.04
CA ASP A 377 -33.10 4.18 -2.42
C ASP A 377 -33.45 3.02 -3.36
N ALA A 378 -33.77 3.31 -4.62
CA ALA A 378 -34.14 2.29 -5.61
C ALA A 378 -32.95 1.37 -5.97
N ILE A 379 -31.73 1.92 -6.06
CA ILE A 379 -30.51 1.12 -6.27
C ILE A 379 -30.26 0.19 -5.07
N LEU A 380 -30.30 0.72 -3.84
CA LEU A 380 -30.08 -0.05 -2.62
C LEU A 380 -31.17 -1.12 -2.38
N GLU A 381 -32.41 -0.90 -2.82
CA GLU A 381 -33.45 -1.93 -2.75
C GLU A 381 -33.27 -3.03 -3.78
N GLU A 382 -32.70 -2.74 -4.95
CA GLU A 382 -32.47 -3.73 -6.00
C GLU A 382 -31.27 -4.64 -5.69
N ILE A 383 -30.22 -4.13 -5.03
CA ILE A 383 -29.00 -4.87 -4.70
C ILE A 383 -29.28 -6.29 -4.13
N PRO A 384 -30.06 -6.48 -3.04
CA PRO A 384 -30.28 -7.81 -2.47
C PRO A 384 -31.11 -8.75 -3.36
N LYS A 385 -31.81 -8.23 -4.38
CA LYS A 385 -32.68 -9.00 -5.28
C LYS A 385 -31.91 -9.59 -6.47
N ILE A 386 -30.82 -8.94 -6.90
CA ILE A 386 -30.07 -9.31 -8.12
C ILE A 386 -28.62 -9.74 -7.87
N TYR A 387 -28.12 -9.62 -6.64
CA TYR A 387 -26.73 -9.85 -6.32
C TYR A 387 -26.25 -11.27 -6.66
N ASP A 388 -25.16 -11.35 -7.43
CA ASP A 388 -24.44 -12.58 -7.76
C ASP A 388 -22.97 -12.43 -7.32
N PRO A 389 -22.50 -13.17 -6.29
CA PRO A 389 -21.14 -13.04 -5.78
C PRO A 389 -20.06 -13.45 -6.78
N ASN A 390 -20.42 -14.08 -7.91
CA ASN A 390 -19.49 -14.56 -8.93
C ASN A 390 -19.31 -13.56 -10.10
N LYS A 391 -20.06 -12.44 -10.12
CA LYS A 391 -20.01 -11.45 -11.20
C LYS A 391 -19.49 -10.11 -10.68
N TRP A 392 -18.25 -9.75 -11.02
CA TRP A 392 -17.60 -8.46 -10.69
C TRP A 392 -18.49 -7.21 -10.93
N ALA A 393 -19.34 -7.22 -11.96
CA ALA A 393 -20.23 -6.11 -12.29
C ALA A 393 -21.67 -6.27 -11.75
N ALA A 394 -21.94 -7.16 -10.78
CA ALA A 394 -23.28 -7.53 -10.34
C ALA A 394 -24.16 -6.35 -9.87
N ILE A 395 -23.55 -5.40 -9.16
CA ILE A 395 -24.24 -4.27 -8.51
C ILE A 395 -23.62 -2.90 -8.84
N GLY A 396 -22.73 -2.88 -9.84
CA GLY A 396 -21.93 -1.72 -10.24
C GLY A 396 -22.62 -0.79 -11.25
N PRO A 397 -21.85 -0.18 -12.19
CA PRO A 397 -22.36 0.77 -13.20
C PRO A 397 -23.62 0.32 -13.96
N LEU A 398 -23.75 -0.97 -14.25
CA LEU A 398 -24.91 -1.52 -14.97
C LEU A 398 -26.21 -1.47 -14.15
N LEU A 399 -26.15 -1.68 -12.83
CA LEU A 399 -27.31 -1.54 -11.94
C LEU A 399 -27.75 -0.07 -11.83
N VAL A 400 -26.80 0.83 -11.58
CA VAL A 400 -27.07 2.27 -11.55
C VAL A 400 -27.70 2.73 -12.87
N THR A 401 -27.15 2.27 -14.00
CA THR A 401 -27.71 2.52 -15.34
C THR A 401 -29.14 1.99 -15.49
N LYS A 402 -29.43 0.75 -15.08
CA LYS A 402 -30.78 0.16 -15.12
C LYS A 402 -31.79 1.03 -14.35
N ILE A 403 -31.47 1.36 -13.10
CA ILE A 403 -32.41 2.06 -12.20
C ILE A 403 -32.64 3.50 -12.64
N ILE A 404 -31.58 4.24 -12.99
CA ILE A 404 -31.71 5.61 -13.49
C ILE A 404 -32.56 5.63 -14.77
N ARG A 405 -32.34 4.68 -15.70
CA ARG A 405 -33.18 4.56 -16.90
C ARG A 405 -34.68 4.41 -16.60
N SER A 406 -35.05 3.65 -15.57
CA SER A 406 -36.46 3.51 -15.19
C SER A 406 -37.11 4.76 -14.59
N PHE A 407 -36.34 5.82 -14.28
CA PHE A 407 -36.88 7.15 -13.95
C PHE A 407 -36.85 8.12 -15.13
N CYS A 408 -36.24 7.73 -16.26
CA CYS A 408 -35.91 8.63 -17.38
C CYS A 408 -36.74 8.29 -18.63
N GLU A 409 -38.07 8.31 -18.51
CA GLU A 409 -38.96 8.10 -19.66
C GLU A 409 -38.70 9.17 -20.75
N GLY A 410 -38.79 8.76 -22.02
CA GLY A 410 -38.53 9.63 -23.18
C GLY A 410 -37.09 10.13 -23.37
N THR A 411 -36.18 9.91 -22.42
CA THR A 411 -34.79 10.40 -22.50
C THR A 411 -34.00 9.65 -23.57
N ASN A 412 -33.35 10.38 -24.48
CA ASN A 412 -32.44 9.77 -25.46
C ASN A 412 -31.11 9.42 -24.80
N PHE A 413 -30.78 8.13 -24.71
CA PHE A 413 -29.55 7.67 -24.07
C PHE A 413 -28.30 7.71 -24.94
N ASN A 414 -28.38 8.07 -26.23
CA ASN A 414 -27.22 8.31 -27.09
C ASN A 414 -26.58 9.68 -26.79
N ILE A 415 -26.14 9.85 -25.55
CA ILE A 415 -25.82 11.14 -24.94
C ILE A 415 -24.39 11.57 -25.30
N THR A 416 -24.28 12.54 -26.21
CA THR A 416 -22.99 13.12 -26.67
C THR A 416 -22.73 14.52 -26.13
N GLN A 417 -23.74 15.13 -25.50
CA GLN A 417 -23.73 16.41 -24.80
C GLN A 417 -24.32 16.21 -23.39
N ASP A 418 -24.51 17.26 -22.58
CA ASP A 418 -25.16 17.07 -21.28
C ASP A 418 -26.68 17.03 -21.46
N GLU A 419 -27.33 16.00 -20.94
CA GLU A 419 -28.78 15.77 -21.08
C GLU A 419 -29.48 15.82 -19.72
N GLN A 420 -30.73 16.27 -19.69
CA GLN A 420 -31.51 16.35 -18.45
C GLN A 420 -32.59 15.27 -18.42
N CYS A 421 -32.58 14.45 -17.36
CA CYS A 421 -33.67 13.53 -17.03
C CYS A 421 -34.23 13.94 -15.66
N GLU A 422 -35.54 14.21 -15.55
CA GLU A 422 -36.17 14.56 -14.28
C GLU A 422 -35.36 15.65 -13.51
N ASN A 423 -34.94 15.36 -12.28
CA ASN A 423 -34.08 16.21 -11.45
C ASN A 423 -32.57 15.84 -11.50
N VAL A 424 -32.14 14.96 -12.42
CA VAL A 424 -30.73 14.53 -12.60
C VAL A 424 -30.16 14.91 -13.97
N THR A 425 -28.98 15.53 -13.95
CA THR A 425 -28.23 15.84 -15.18
C THR A 425 -27.28 14.70 -15.52
N LEU A 426 -27.38 14.20 -16.74
CA LEU A 426 -26.56 13.13 -17.31
C LEU A 426 -25.43 13.78 -18.11
N TRP A 427 -24.24 13.89 -17.49
CA TRP A 427 -23.11 14.60 -18.08
C TRP A 427 -22.38 13.76 -19.13
N ALA A 428 -22.06 14.40 -20.26
CA ALA A 428 -21.28 13.82 -21.34
C ALA A 428 -19.93 13.32 -20.81
N GLN A 429 -19.56 12.11 -21.23
CA GLN A 429 -18.36 11.39 -20.78
C GLN A 429 -17.10 12.26 -20.66
N LYS A 430 -16.83 13.12 -21.66
CA LYS A 430 -15.67 14.02 -21.69
C LYS A 430 -15.51 14.89 -20.43
N ARG A 431 -16.59 15.27 -19.73
CA ARG A 431 -16.56 16.15 -18.55
C ARG A 431 -15.87 15.52 -17.34
N CYS A 432 -15.85 14.19 -17.28
CA CYS A 432 -15.38 13.41 -16.12
C CYS A 432 -14.32 12.37 -16.49
N PHE A 433 -14.35 11.93 -17.74
CA PHE A 433 -13.44 10.96 -18.35
C PHE A 433 -12.79 11.55 -19.61
N PRO A 434 -12.04 12.66 -19.51
CA PRO A 434 -11.34 13.29 -20.65
C PRO A 434 -10.37 12.33 -21.34
N ILE A 435 -9.82 11.38 -20.58
CA ILE A 435 -9.18 10.16 -21.08
C ILE A 435 -10.04 8.96 -20.65
N PHE A 436 -10.66 8.32 -21.63
CA PHE A 436 -11.46 7.09 -21.47
C PHE A 436 -10.58 5.90 -21.05
N TYR A 437 -11.18 4.87 -20.43
CA TYR A 437 -10.43 3.71 -19.91
C TYR A 437 -9.59 3.02 -20.98
N SER A 438 -10.04 2.99 -22.25
CA SER A 438 -9.30 2.39 -23.37
C SER A 438 -8.07 3.20 -23.82
N GLY A 439 -7.71 4.26 -23.09
CA GLY A 439 -6.47 5.03 -23.25
C GLY A 439 -5.80 5.38 -21.91
N TYR A 440 -6.09 4.66 -20.83
CA TYR A 440 -5.63 5.00 -19.46
C TYR A 440 -4.11 5.25 -19.36
N TRP A 441 -3.30 4.51 -20.13
CA TRP A 441 -1.84 4.64 -20.14
C TRP A 441 -1.35 6.04 -20.50
N LYS A 442 -2.15 6.85 -21.21
CA LYS A 442 -1.77 8.18 -21.68
C LYS A 442 -1.44 9.15 -20.53
N TYR A 443 -2.05 8.97 -19.35
CA TYR A 443 -1.69 9.75 -18.16
C TYR A 443 -0.22 9.56 -17.75
N TYR A 444 0.38 8.42 -18.10
CA TYR A 444 1.64 7.93 -17.54
C TYR A 444 2.80 7.89 -18.56
N LEU A 445 2.61 8.32 -19.82
CA LEU A 445 3.64 8.31 -20.87
C LEU A 445 4.00 9.72 -21.37
N GLU A 446 5.30 9.98 -21.57
CA GLU A 446 5.81 11.29 -22.04
C GLU A 446 5.23 11.71 -23.39
N LYS A 447 5.15 10.77 -24.34
CA LYS A 447 4.65 11.03 -25.71
C LYS A 447 3.20 11.53 -25.74
N ASP A 448 2.38 11.08 -24.78
CA ASP A 448 0.95 11.39 -24.70
C ASP A 448 0.66 12.60 -23.80
N MET A 449 1.64 13.05 -23.01
CA MET A 449 1.49 14.10 -21.99
C MET A 449 0.78 15.36 -22.52
N LYS A 450 1.20 15.83 -23.70
CA LYS A 450 0.64 17.05 -24.30
C LYS A 450 -0.85 16.88 -24.64
N GLU A 451 -1.23 15.78 -25.30
CA GLU A 451 -2.63 15.51 -25.68
C GLU A 451 -3.55 15.43 -24.44
N VAL A 452 -3.07 14.80 -23.37
CA VAL A 452 -3.85 14.66 -22.13
C VAL A 452 -4.06 16.00 -21.44
N LEU A 453 -3.02 16.83 -21.35
CA LEU A 453 -3.12 18.17 -20.76
C LEU A 453 -3.98 19.10 -21.61
N GLU A 454 -3.83 19.08 -22.95
CA GLU A 454 -4.70 19.84 -23.86
C GLU A 454 -6.18 19.46 -23.73
N LYS A 455 -6.49 18.17 -23.50
CA LYS A 455 -7.87 17.70 -23.24
C LYS A 455 -8.42 18.09 -21.88
N ILE A 456 -7.58 18.09 -20.85
CA ILE A 456 -7.99 18.36 -19.45
C ILE A 456 -8.14 19.86 -19.19
N LEU A 457 -7.41 20.70 -19.90
CA LEU A 457 -7.49 22.17 -19.83
C LEU A 457 -8.60 22.76 -20.72
N LEU A 458 -9.50 21.93 -21.28
CA LEU A 458 -10.67 22.41 -22.01
C LEU A 458 -11.75 22.95 -21.05
N ASP A 459 -12.53 23.93 -21.54
CA ASP A 459 -13.69 24.42 -20.81
C ASP A 459 -14.74 23.31 -20.59
N GLY A 460 -15.29 23.28 -19.37
CA GLY A 460 -16.32 22.32 -18.98
C GLY A 460 -15.81 20.96 -18.50
N ILE A 461 -14.49 20.69 -18.50
CA ILE A 461 -13.93 19.55 -17.76
C ILE A 461 -14.09 19.81 -16.26
N ILE A 462 -14.56 18.79 -15.53
CA ILE A 462 -14.88 18.87 -14.11
C ILE A 462 -13.98 17.92 -13.31
N PHE A 463 -13.75 16.72 -13.84
CA PHE A 463 -12.97 15.66 -13.21
C PHE A 463 -12.07 14.93 -14.21
N ALA A 464 -11.02 14.29 -13.71
CA ALA A 464 -10.18 13.36 -14.46
C ALA A 464 -9.97 12.06 -13.68
N HIS A 465 -10.62 10.99 -14.15
CA HIS A 465 -10.46 9.63 -13.64
C HIS A 465 -9.13 9.01 -14.11
N LEU A 466 -8.33 8.46 -13.18
CA LEU A 466 -6.98 7.95 -13.44
C LEU A 466 -6.90 6.43 -13.68
N TRP A 467 -8.00 5.70 -13.45
CA TRP A 467 -8.20 4.27 -13.72
C TRP A 467 -7.24 3.36 -12.93
N ASN A 468 -7.25 3.46 -11.61
CA ASN A 468 -6.38 2.70 -10.70
C ASN A 468 -6.38 1.19 -10.96
N HIS A 469 -7.55 0.58 -11.18
CA HIS A 469 -7.63 -0.87 -11.45
C HIS A 469 -6.85 -1.28 -12.71
N LEU A 470 -6.77 -0.41 -13.72
CA LEU A 470 -6.06 -0.70 -14.98
C LEU A 470 -4.55 -0.47 -14.89
N THR A 471 -4.03 0.23 -13.87
CA THR A 471 -2.58 0.38 -13.68
C THR A 471 -1.95 -0.77 -12.90
N ILE A 472 -2.73 -1.59 -12.20
CA ILE A 472 -2.21 -2.64 -11.31
C ILE A 472 -1.22 -3.55 -12.06
N GLY A 473 0.03 -3.54 -11.62
CA GLY A 473 1.08 -4.39 -12.19
C GLY A 473 1.70 -3.85 -13.47
N GLN A 474 1.37 -2.62 -13.88
CA GLN A 474 2.07 -1.91 -14.95
C GLN A 474 3.36 -1.29 -14.41
N ASN A 475 4.50 -1.67 -15.00
CA ASN A 475 5.81 -1.11 -14.68
C ASN A 475 5.98 0.30 -15.27
N TYR A 476 5.13 1.25 -14.86
CA TYR A 476 5.38 2.68 -15.02
C TYR A 476 6.31 3.13 -13.91
N HIS A 477 7.41 3.80 -14.26
CA HIS A 477 8.39 4.30 -13.29
C HIS A 477 8.37 5.84 -13.32
N LEU A 478 7.40 6.45 -12.61
CA LEU A 478 7.28 7.92 -12.58
C LEU A 478 7.93 8.52 -11.34
N THR A 479 8.77 9.52 -11.54
CA THR A 479 9.36 10.36 -10.48
C THR A 479 8.81 11.78 -10.61
N LYS A 480 9.13 12.66 -9.64
CA LYS A 480 8.90 14.11 -9.74
C LYS A 480 9.43 14.77 -11.04
N LYS A 481 10.43 14.15 -11.68
CA LYS A 481 11.09 14.63 -12.91
C LYS A 481 10.53 14.01 -14.19
N SER A 482 9.72 12.96 -14.09
CA SER A 482 9.14 12.30 -15.26
C SER A 482 8.11 13.22 -15.91
N LYS A 483 8.30 13.51 -17.20
CA LYS A 483 7.32 14.23 -18.01
C LYS A 483 6.16 13.26 -18.30
N ALA A 484 5.07 13.38 -17.55
CA ALA A 484 3.86 12.61 -17.76
C ALA A 484 2.67 13.46 -17.30
N ALA A 485 1.51 13.30 -17.95
CA ALA A 485 0.37 14.16 -17.62
C ALA A 485 -0.04 14.03 -16.15
N TYR A 486 -0.02 12.82 -15.57
CA TYR A 486 -0.25 12.62 -14.14
C TYR A 486 0.69 13.46 -13.25
N ILE A 487 1.96 13.62 -13.63
CA ILE A 487 2.94 14.40 -12.85
C ILE A 487 2.65 15.90 -12.93
N GLU A 488 2.24 16.42 -14.09
CA GLU A 488 1.84 17.82 -14.22
C GLU A 488 0.48 18.10 -13.54
N LEU A 489 -0.47 17.17 -13.62
CA LEU A 489 -1.73 17.22 -12.87
C LEU A 489 -1.47 17.20 -11.35
N ALA A 490 -0.56 16.35 -10.87
CA ALA A 490 -0.23 16.26 -9.45
C ALA A 490 0.34 17.58 -8.91
N LYS A 491 1.27 18.23 -9.63
CA LYS A 491 1.80 19.56 -9.29
C LYS A 491 0.70 20.62 -9.14
N VAL A 492 -0.30 20.61 -10.04
CA VAL A 492 -1.36 21.62 -10.09
C VAL A 492 -2.46 21.35 -9.07
N TYR A 493 -2.91 20.09 -8.95
CA TYR A 493 -4.12 19.73 -8.21
C TYR A 493 -3.86 19.14 -6.82
N CYS A 494 -2.72 18.47 -6.59
CA CYS A 494 -2.35 17.90 -5.28
C CYS A 494 -0.90 18.29 -4.86
N PRO A 495 -0.60 19.59 -4.72
CA PRO A 495 0.77 20.07 -4.55
C PRO A 495 1.47 19.53 -3.30
N LYS A 496 0.78 19.30 -2.17
CA LYS A 496 1.43 18.80 -0.94
C LYS A 496 1.74 17.31 -1.03
N VAL A 497 0.82 16.51 -1.59
CA VAL A 497 1.06 15.09 -1.90
C VAL A 497 2.19 14.97 -2.92
N TYR A 498 2.19 15.81 -3.96
CA TYR A 498 3.30 15.91 -4.91
C TYR A 498 4.63 16.28 -4.21
N GLU A 499 4.64 17.29 -3.34
CA GLU A 499 5.82 17.66 -2.54
C GLU A 499 6.33 16.51 -1.66
N THR A 500 5.46 15.64 -1.17
CA THR A 500 5.85 14.47 -0.37
C THR A 500 6.34 13.25 -1.16
N MET A 501 6.21 13.23 -2.49
CA MET A 501 6.88 12.22 -3.33
C MET A 501 8.39 12.44 -3.30
N ASP A 502 9.19 11.42 -2.98
CA ASP A 502 10.64 11.60 -2.95
C ASP A 502 11.21 11.79 -4.37
N ILE A 503 12.36 12.49 -4.52
CA ILE A 503 12.95 12.75 -5.86
C ILE A 503 13.45 11.45 -6.53
N LEU A 504 13.66 10.41 -5.72
CA LEU A 504 14.16 9.09 -6.11
C LEU A 504 13.12 7.97 -5.92
N ASP A 505 11.93 8.28 -5.40
CA ASP A 505 10.86 7.29 -5.25
C ASP A 505 10.12 7.13 -6.59
N GLU A 506 10.22 5.95 -7.19
CA GLU A 506 9.45 5.58 -8.37
C GLU A 506 8.02 5.23 -7.98
N LEU A 507 7.07 5.96 -8.56
CA LEU A 507 5.65 5.62 -8.53
C LEU A 507 5.37 4.45 -9.48
N VAL A 508 5.61 3.24 -9.00
CA VAL A 508 5.09 1.99 -9.59
C VAL A 508 3.59 1.88 -9.24
N PHE A 509 2.76 1.46 -10.19
CA PHE A 509 1.30 1.63 -10.16
C PHE A 509 0.45 0.35 -10.32
#